data_AF-A0A0R0FXP5-F1
#
_entry.id   AF-A0A0R0FXP5-F1
#
_cell.length_a   1.000
_cell.length_b   1.000
_cell.length_c   1.000
_cell.angle_alpha   90.00
_cell.angle_beta   90.00
_cell.angle_gamma   90.00
#
_symmetry.space_group_name_H-M   'P 1'
#
loop_
_entity.id
_entity.type
_entity.pdbx_description
1 polymer ?
#
loop_
_entity_poly.entity_id
_entity_poly.type
_entity_poly.pdbx_seq_one_letter_code
_entity_poly.pdbx_strand_id
1 'polypeptide(L)'
;MQRSNIFGSHDILGSWLHAKYISNDSIKLKTNNNLVQFSLDKFDDIDYGKKSQLNKKVKMSRKAKLNELRFYHLKAKKKMISPNPEVRIRYKLKRLDIITTAKRKETWLIEKLRKFDVPKSFPKTFDHEILTEEERHYLKRIGEKKKHYVPVGRQGMFSGVVLNMHLHWKNHETVKVVCKHCKPGQQGIMIDIKPNNTFIFYRGKNYVQSEVMSLPNTLSKAEALEHTSYFIERLEKELEEYHQHLAKFKKGKEDTGKDTT
;
A
#
# COMPACT_ATOMS: atom_id res chain seq x y z
N MET A 1 -66.46 -0.31 -21.55
CA MET A 1 -65.58 0.75 -21.00
C MET A 1 -64.15 0.52 -21.50
N GLN A 2 -63.75 1.24 -22.56
CA GLN A 2 -62.37 1.22 -23.05
C GLN A 2 -61.50 2.06 -22.10
N ARG A 3 -60.48 1.44 -21.50
CA ARG A 3 -59.45 2.16 -20.75
C ARG A 3 -58.23 2.35 -21.65
N SER A 4 -58.11 3.56 -22.18
CA SER A 4 -56.88 4.13 -22.73
C SER A 4 -55.89 4.39 -21.59
N ASN A 5 -54.80 3.64 -21.53
CA ASN A 5 -53.67 3.98 -20.66
C ASN A 5 -52.50 4.42 -21.54
N ILE A 6 -52.46 5.72 -21.79
CA ILE A 6 -51.32 6.47 -22.29
C ILE A 6 -50.32 6.54 -21.13
N PHE A 7 -49.38 5.60 -21.04
CA PHE A 7 -48.15 5.81 -20.29
C PHE A 7 -47.04 5.95 -21.33
N GLY A 8 -46.84 7.20 -21.76
CA GLY A 8 -45.68 7.60 -22.53
C GLY A 8 -44.42 7.20 -21.78
N SER A 9 -43.64 6.36 -22.43
CA SER A 9 -42.27 6.02 -22.04
C SER A 9 -41.43 7.30 -22.13
N HIS A 10 -41.33 8.04 -21.03
CA HIS A 10 -40.26 9.01 -20.89
C HIS A 10 -38.93 8.26 -20.86
N ASP A 11 -38.11 8.51 -21.87
CA ASP A 11 -36.78 7.95 -22.07
C ASP A 11 -35.84 8.27 -20.89
N ILE A 12 -35.74 7.33 -19.94
CA ILE A 12 -34.81 7.41 -18.80
C ILE A 12 -33.33 7.25 -19.25
N LEU A 13 -33.08 6.82 -20.50
CA LEU A 13 -31.73 6.62 -21.03
C LEU A 13 -30.94 7.92 -21.31
N GLY A 14 -31.61 9.08 -21.43
CA GLY A 14 -30.94 10.35 -21.74
C GLY A 14 -30.11 10.94 -20.58
N SER A 15 -30.47 10.67 -19.33
CA SER A 15 -29.87 11.36 -18.17
C SER A 15 -28.52 10.80 -17.70
N TRP A 16 -28.19 9.54 -18.03
CA TRP A 16 -26.97 8.89 -17.51
C TRP A 16 -25.71 9.20 -18.33
N LEU A 17 -25.86 9.71 -19.56
CA LEU A 17 -24.73 9.97 -20.45
C LEU A 17 -23.92 11.22 -20.06
N HIS A 18 -24.54 12.23 -19.43
CA HIS A 18 -23.83 13.46 -19.05
C HIS A 18 -22.83 13.30 -17.90
N ALA A 19 -22.97 12.28 -17.04
CA ALA A 19 -22.14 12.14 -15.85
C ALA A 19 -20.77 11.48 -16.10
N LYS A 20 -20.54 10.88 -17.27
CA LYS A 20 -19.32 10.10 -17.56
C LYS A 20 -18.31 10.78 -18.49
N TYR A 21 -18.66 11.91 -19.10
CA TYR A 21 -17.72 12.72 -19.88
C TYR A 21 -17.32 13.97 -19.07
N ILE A 22 -16.58 13.78 -17.98
CA ILE A 22 -15.63 14.81 -17.56
C ILE A 22 -14.40 14.55 -18.43
N SER A 23 -14.30 15.22 -19.57
CA SER A 23 -13.06 15.15 -20.37
C SER A 23 -11.91 15.70 -19.53
N ASN A 24 -10.72 15.12 -19.69
CA ASN A 24 -9.51 15.59 -19.01
C ASN A 24 -9.20 17.06 -19.32
N ASP A 25 -9.81 17.62 -20.38
CA ASP A 25 -9.66 19.02 -20.81
C ASP A 25 -10.09 20.02 -19.73
N SER A 26 -10.95 19.62 -18.79
CA SER A 26 -11.39 20.47 -17.67
C SER A 26 -10.34 20.66 -16.57
N ILE A 27 -9.23 19.89 -16.58
CA ILE A 27 -8.19 19.94 -15.54
C ILE A 27 -6.98 20.69 -16.10
N LYS A 28 -6.80 21.96 -15.70
CA LYS A 28 -5.58 22.74 -15.99
C LYS A 28 -4.52 22.52 -14.92
N LEU A 29 -3.30 22.24 -15.37
CA LEU A 29 -2.10 22.09 -14.57
C LEU A 29 -1.40 23.46 -14.46
N LYS A 30 -1.23 23.98 -13.24
CA LYS A 30 -0.40 25.16 -12.99
C LYS A 30 0.89 24.72 -12.28
N THR A 31 2.02 25.03 -12.89
CA THR A 31 3.36 24.76 -12.36
C THR A 31 3.97 26.07 -11.88
N ASN A 32 3.97 26.32 -10.57
CA ASN A 32 4.68 27.46 -9.99
C ASN A 32 5.87 26.95 -9.20
N ASN A 33 7.09 27.23 -9.67
CA ASN A 33 8.37 27.11 -8.96
C ASN A 33 8.48 25.93 -7.96
N ASN A 34 8.07 24.72 -8.38
CA ASN A 34 8.03 23.42 -7.65
C ASN A 34 6.68 22.94 -7.07
N LEU A 35 5.62 23.75 -7.08
CA LEU A 35 4.27 23.31 -6.70
C LEU A 35 3.42 23.06 -7.95
N VAL A 36 3.00 21.81 -8.13
CA VAL A 36 2.05 21.39 -9.17
C VAL A 36 0.64 21.48 -8.59
N GLN A 37 -0.14 22.48 -9.01
CA GLN A 37 -1.53 22.64 -8.58
C GLN A 37 -2.48 22.34 -9.73
N PHE A 38 -3.46 21.46 -9.48
CA PHE A 38 -4.53 21.16 -10.41
C PHE A 38 -5.71 22.11 -10.15
N SER A 39 -6.21 22.78 -11.19
CA SER A 39 -7.43 23.59 -11.14
C SER A 39 -8.44 23.07 -12.15
N LEU A 40 -9.70 22.96 -11.73
CA LEU A 40 -10.81 22.55 -12.58
C LEU A 40 -11.43 23.82 -13.18
N ASP A 41 -11.45 23.95 -14.51
CA ASP A 41 -12.08 25.10 -15.18
C ASP A 41 -13.57 25.07 -14.84
N LYS A 42 -14.05 26.14 -14.17
CA LYS A 42 -15.45 26.24 -13.78
C LYS A 42 -16.24 26.47 -15.07
N PHE A 43 -17.12 25.54 -15.41
CA PHE A 43 -18.15 25.80 -16.41
C PHE A 43 -19.05 26.92 -15.85
N ASP A 44 -18.85 28.13 -16.36
CA ASP A 44 -19.80 29.22 -16.20
C ASP A 44 -21.11 28.82 -16.92
N ASP A 45 -22.23 29.11 -16.26
CA ASP A 45 -23.60 29.03 -16.76
C ASP A 45 -24.27 27.65 -16.91
N ILE A 46 -24.34 26.86 -15.82
CA ILE A 46 -25.51 26.00 -15.58
C ILE A 46 -25.99 26.16 -14.13
N ASP A 47 -27.08 26.90 -13.98
CA ASP A 47 -27.95 27.07 -12.80
C ASP A 47 -27.72 26.04 -11.66
N TYR A 48 -27.12 26.50 -10.57
CA TYR A 48 -26.79 25.72 -9.37
C TYR A 48 -27.99 25.46 -8.44
N GLY A 49 -29.24 25.67 -8.89
CA GLY A 49 -30.41 25.53 -8.03
C GLY A 49 -30.86 24.11 -7.64
N LYS A 50 -30.50 23.05 -8.39
CA LYS A 50 -31.18 21.74 -8.21
C LYS A 50 -30.34 20.44 -8.21
N LYS A 51 -29.00 20.49 -8.16
CA LYS A 51 -28.16 19.26 -8.23
C LYS A 51 -27.55 18.76 -6.91
N SER A 52 -27.74 19.42 -5.78
CA SER A 52 -27.12 19.00 -4.49
C SER A 52 -27.80 17.81 -3.78
N GLN A 53 -28.97 17.35 -4.25
CA GLN A 53 -29.59 16.11 -3.77
C GLN A 53 -29.34 14.89 -4.67
N LEU A 54 -28.33 14.93 -5.55
CA LEU A 54 -27.95 13.74 -6.32
C LEU A 54 -27.27 12.69 -5.42
N ASN A 55 -28.12 11.78 -4.94
CA ASN A 55 -27.82 10.41 -4.55
C ASN A 55 -26.84 10.23 -3.39
N LYS A 56 -27.31 10.52 -2.17
CA LYS A 56 -26.77 9.84 -0.98
C LYS A 56 -26.98 8.33 -1.18
N LYS A 57 -25.97 7.62 -1.71
CA LYS A 57 -25.95 6.15 -1.75
C LYS A 57 -26.11 5.68 -0.31
N VAL A 58 -27.29 5.14 0.02
CA VAL A 58 -27.52 4.52 1.32
C VAL A 58 -26.52 3.36 1.45
N LYS A 59 -25.59 3.46 2.42
CA LYS A 59 -24.67 2.36 2.73
C LYS A 59 -25.49 1.19 3.24
N MET A 60 -25.48 0.08 2.50
CA MET A 60 -26.14 -1.15 2.93
C MET A 60 -25.51 -1.71 4.20
N SER A 61 -26.32 -2.36 5.04
CA SER A 61 -25.83 -3.06 6.23
C SER A 61 -24.91 -4.23 5.85
N ARG A 62 -24.01 -4.63 6.76
CA ARG A 62 -23.09 -5.78 6.55
C ARG A 62 -23.85 -7.05 6.16
N LYS A 63 -25.01 -7.29 6.77
CA LYS A 63 -25.87 -8.46 6.51
C LYS A 63 -26.55 -8.38 5.13
N ALA A 64 -27.04 -7.21 4.74
CA ALA A 64 -27.62 -7.00 3.41
C ALA A 64 -26.58 -7.26 2.30
N LYS A 65 -25.37 -6.70 2.44
CA LYS A 65 -24.27 -6.92 1.49
C LYS A 65 -23.88 -8.40 1.36
N LEU A 66 -23.87 -9.14 2.46
CA LEU A 66 -23.59 -10.59 2.44
C LEU A 66 -24.69 -11.37 1.72
N ASN A 67 -25.95 -11.03 1.96
CA ASN A 67 -27.10 -11.67 1.32
C ASN A 67 -27.11 -11.40 -0.20
N GLU A 68 -26.73 -10.21 -0.64
CA GLU A 68 -26.58 -9.90 -2.07
C GLU A 68 -25.49 -10.75 -2.73
N LEU A 69 -24.31 -10.87 -2.12
CA LEU A 69 -23.24 -11.73 -2.63
C LEU A 69 -23.68 -13.20 -2.71
N ARG A 70 -24.40 -13.68 -1.68
CA ARG A 70 -25.01 -15.02 -1.70
C ARG A 70 -25.98 -15.18 -2.87
N PHE A 71 -26.82 -14.18 -3.15
CA PHE A 71 -27.74 -14.20 -4.28
C PHE A 71 -27.00 -14.28 -5.63
N TYR A 72 -25.95 -13.48 -5.83
CA TYR A 72 -25.14 -13.55 -7.04
C TYR A 72 -24.43 -14.90 -7.20
N HIS A 73 -23.93 -15.49 -6.09
CA HIS A 73 -23.34 -16.82 -6.10
C HIS A 73 -24.35 -17.91 -6.49
N LEU A 74 -25.56 -17.88 -5.92
CA LEU A 74 -26.62 -18.83 -6.26
C LEU A 74 -27.04 -18.71 -7.72
N LYS A 75 -27.17 -17.49 -8.24
CA LYS A 75 -27.48 -17.24 -9.65
C LYS A 75 -26.37 -17.74 -10.57
N ALA A 76 -25.11 -17.56 -10.20
CA ALA A 76 -23.96 -18.08 -10.93
C ALA A 76 -23.94 -19.63 -10.94
N LYS A 77 -24.17 -20.27 -9.79
CA LYS A 77 -24.27 -21.73 -9.68
C LYS A 77 -25.41 -22.27 -10.56
N LYS A 78 -26.60 -21.65 -10.51
CA LYS A 78 -27.74 -22.03 -11.34
C LYS A 78 -27.44 -21.94 -12.84
N LYS A 79 -26.68 -20.95 -13.29
CA LYS A 79 -26.24 -20.82 -14.70
C LYS A 79 -25.18 -21.84 -15.11
N MET A 80 -24.39 -22.35 -14.18
CA MET A 80 -23.40 -23.39 -14.45
C MET A 80 -24.01 -24.79 -14.46
N ILE A 81 -25.02 -25.02 -13.61
CA ILE A 81 -25.75 -26.30 -13.46
C ILE A 81 -26.94 -26.37 -14.44
N SER A 82 -27.24 -25.32 -15.19
CA SER A 82 -28.39 -25.30 -16.09
C SER A 82 -28.36 -26.49 -17.05
N PRO A 83 -29.46 -27.25 -17.21
CA PRO A 83 -29.52 -28.40 -18.11
C PRO A 83 -29.16 -28.05 -19.56
N ASN A 84 -29.52 -26.85 -20.01
CA ASN A 84 -29.21 -26.38 -21.35
C ASN A 84 -27.71 -26.04 -21.49
N PRO A 85 -26.97 -26.72 -22.39
CA PRO A 85 -25.54 -26.48 -22.60
C PRO A 85 -25.22 -25.09 -23.16
N GLU A 86 -26.10 -24.48 -23.96
CA GLU A 86 -25.85 -23.16 -24.56
C GLU A 86 -25.76 -22.06 -23.51
N VAL A 87 -26.64 -22.08 -22.51
CA VAL A 87 -26.65 -21.10 -21.41
C VAL A 87 -25.32 -21.14 -20.67
N ARG A 88 -24.77 -22.34 -20.45
CA ARG A 88 -23.49 -22.56 -19.79
C ARG A 88 -22.32 -22.03 -20.63
N ILE A 89 -22.32 -22.28 -21.93
CA ILE A 89 -21.28 -21.80 -22.85
C ILE A 89 -21.29 -20.26 -22.91
N ARG A 90 -22.46 -19.64 -23.14
CA ARG A 90 -22.63 -18.18 -23.18
C ARG A 90 -22.18 -17.52 -21.86
N TYR A 91 -22.49 -18.16 -20.73
CA TYR A 91 -22.04 -17.67 -19.43
C TYR A 91 -20.51 -17.74 -19.26
N LYS A 92 -19.87 -18.83 -19.69
CA LYS A 92 -18.40 -18.96 -19.67
C LYS A 92 -17.73 -17.89 -20.54
N LEU A 93 -18.20 -17.71 -21.78
CA LEU A 93 -17.67 -16.68 -22.69
C LEU A 93 -17.79 -15.28 -22.08
N LYS A 94 -18.97 -14.93 -21.54
CA LYS A 94 -19.18 -13.65 -20.86
C LYS A 94 -18.24 -13.45 -19.67
N ARG A 95 -17.95 -14.50 -18.90
CA ARG A 95 -17.00 -14.41 -17.78
C ARG A 95 -15.58 -14.17 -18.26
N LEU A 96 -15.15 -14.86 -19.32
CA LEU A 96 -13.82 -14.68 -19.88
C LEU A 96 -13.63 -13.25 -20.38
N ASP A 97 -14.63 -12.70 -21.09
CA ASP A 97 -14.62 -11.32 -21.57
C ASP A 97 -14.52 -10.26 -20.45
N ILE A 98 -15.21 -10.49 -19.33
CA ILE A 98 -15.10 -9.62 -18.14
C ILE A 98 -13.68 -9.68 -17.56
N ILE A 99 -13.10 -10.89 -17.47
CA ILE A 99 -11.75 -11.08 -16.93
C ILE A 99 -10.69 -10.44 -17.85
N THR A 100 -10.80 -10.59 -19.18
CA THR A 100 -9.88 -9.97 -20.14
C THR A 100 -9.97 -8.45 -20.10
N THR A 101 -11.20 -7.90 -20.04
CA THR A 101 -11.44 -6.46 -19.88
C THR A 101 -10.86 -5.94 -18.57
N ALA A 102 -10.99 -6.68 -17.46
CA ALA A 102 -10.41 -6.30 -16.17
C ALA A 102 -8.88 -6.28 -16.22
N LYS A 103 -8.24 -7.31 -16.80
CA LYS A 103 -6.78 -7.36 -16.99
C LYS A 103 -6.29 -6.19 -17.85
N ARG A 104 -6.99 -5.85 -18.93
CA ARG A 104 -6.65 -4.70 -19.79
C ARG A 104 -6.72 -3.36 -19.04
N LYS A 105 -7.70 -3.20 -18.14
CA LYS A 105 -7.81 -1.99 -17.30
C LYS A 105 -6.67 -1.88 -16.30
N GLU A 106 -6.27 -3.01 -15.71
CA GLU A 106 -5.11 -3.08 -14.82
C GLU A 106 -3.82 -2.68 -15.53
N THR A 107 -3.54 -3.25 -16.71
CA THR A 107 -2.33 -2.91 -17.48
C THR A 107 -2.32 -1.44 -17.91
N TRP A 108 -3.46 -0.90 -18.32
CA TRP A 108 -3.61 0.51 -18.67
C TRP A 108 -3.39 1.45 -17.46
N LEU A 109 -3.87 1.06 -16.27
CA LEU A 109 -3.64 1.83 -15.05
C LEU A 109 -2.16 1.82 -14.66
N ILE A 110 -1.49 0.66 -14.77
CA ILE A 110 -0.05 0.53 -14.54
C ILE A 110 0.74 1.39 -15.55
N GLU A 111 0.36 1.39 -16.83
CA GLU A 111 1.00 2.22 -17.85
C GLU A 111 0.83 3.71 -17.55
N LYS A 112 -0.36 4.13 -17.11
CA LYS A 112 -0.60 5.52 -16.67
C LYS A 112 0.27 5.89 -15.47
N LEU A 113 0.36 5.03 -14.46
CA LEU A 113 1.21 5.28 -13.28
C LEU A 113 2.68 5.43 -13.68
N ARG A 114 3.18 4.57 -14.58
CA ARG A 114 4.54 4.68 -15.12
C ARG A 114 4.84 5.99 -15.84
N LYS A 115 3.83 6.64 -16.45
CA LYS A 115 4.00 7.97 -17.08
C LYS A 115 4.10 9.10 -16.04
N PHE A 116 3.46 8.93 -14.88
CA PHE A 116 3.49 9.92 -13.79
C PHE A 116 4.64 9.71 -12.81
N ASP A 117 5.21 8.51 -12.74
CA ASP A 117 6.47 8.27 -12.04
C ASP A 117 7.54 9.14 -12.70
N VAL A 118 7.79 10.31 -12.11
CA VAL A 118 8.95 11.14 -12.42
C VAL A 118 10.17 10.23 -12.31
N PRO A 119 11.07 10.21 -13.31
CA PRO A 119 12.29 9.42 -13.24
C PRO A 119 12.91 9.67 -11.89
N LYS A 120 12.97 8.61 -11.06
CA LYS A 120 13.52 8.70 -9.70
C LYS A 120 14.85 9.40 -9.86
N SER A 121 14.95 10.64 -9.39
CA SER A 121 16.19 11.40 -9.43
C SER A 121 17.25 10.43 -8.92
N PHE A 122 18.28 10.18 -9.73
CA PHE A 122 19.35 9.24 -9.39
C PHE A 122 19.65 9.44 -7.91
N PRO A 123 19.61 8.39 -7.08
CA PRO A 123 20.08 8.54 -5.71
C PRO A 123 21.45 9.14 -5.88
N LYS A 124 21.63 10.40 -5.48
CA LYS A 124 22.94 11.02 -5.47
C LYS A 124 23.81 9.97 -4.82
N THR A 125 24.79 9.47 -5.56
CA THR A 125 25.74 8.50 -5.06
C THR A 125 26.38 9.21 -3.89
N PHE A 126 25.82 9.01 -2.70
CA PHE A 126 26.39 9.54 -1.49
C PHE A 126 27.68 8.76 -1.40
N ASP A 127 28.78 9.41 -1.77
CA ASP A 127 30.11 8.90 -1.49
C ASP A 127 30.05 8.44 -0.05
N HIS A 128 30.16 7.13 0.18
CA HIS A 128 30.14 6.59 1.52
C HIS A 128 31.33 7.22 2.22
N GLU A 129 31.09 8.29 2.99
CA GLU A 129 32.12 8.99 3.73
C GLU A 129 32.86 7.90 4.52
N ILE A 130 34.12 7.67 4.16
CA ILE A 130 34.95 6.67 4.82
C ILE A 130 35.30 7.28 6.17
N LEU A 131 34.45 7.03 7.17
CA LEU A 131 34.72 7.45 8.54
C LEU A 131 35.98 6.73 9.03
N THR A 132 36.99 7.50 9.43
CA THR A 132 38.18 6.99 10.10
C THR A 132 37.79 6.25 11.37
N GLU A 133 38.54 5.21 11.75
CA GLU A 133 38.25 4.42 12.95
C GLU A 133 38.16 5.29 14.22
N GLU A 134 39.01 6.31 14.32
CA GLU A 134 38.99 7.32 15.39
C GLU A 134 37.66 8.11 15.44
N GLU A 135 37.20 8.61 14.29
CA GLU A 135 35.93 9.33 14.17
C GLU A 135 34.75 8.42 14.54
N ARG A 136 34.78 7.16 14.10
CA ARG A 136 33.76 6.15 14.48
C ARG A 136 33.72 5.95 15.99
N HIS A 137 34.89 5.81 16.62
CA HIS A 137 34.99 5.62 18.07
C HIS A 137 34.48 6.85 18.83
N TYR A 138 34.84 8.05 18.39
CA TYR A 138 34.37 9.31 18.96
C TYR A 138 32.85 9.46 18.84
N LEU A 139 32.29 9.24 17.65
CA LEU A 139 30.85 9.33 17.40
C LEU A 139 30.08 8.26 18.17
N LYS A 140 30.65 7.07 18.37
CA LYS A 140 30.09 6.03 19.23
C LYS A 140 29.97 6.51 20.67
N ARG A 141 31.03 7.12 21.24
CA ARG A 141 31.03 7.67 22.61
C ARG A 141 30.02 8.81 22.77
N ILE A 142 29.96 9.72 21.81
CA ILE A 142 28.99 10.83 21.83
C ILE A 142 27.56 10.32 21.65
N GLY A 143 27.35 9.42 20.69
CA GLY A 143 26.08 8.78 20.42
C GLY A 143 25.54 8.10 21.66
N GLU A 144 26.39 7.37 22.40
CA GLU A 144 26.02 6.71 23.65
C GLU A 144 25.67 7.70 24.77
N LYS A 145 26.42 8.80 24.91
CA LYS A 145 26.16 9.84 25.93
C LYS A 145 24.86 10.62 25.69
N LYS A 146 24.48 10.84 24.42
CA LYS A 146 23.28 11.62 24.06
C LYS A 146 21.98 10.87 24.43
N LYS A 147 20.97 11.64 24.85
CA LYS A 147 19.64 11.12 25.24
C LYS A 147 18.62 11.09 24.09
N HIS A 148 18.98 11.56 22.90
CA HIS A 148 18.06 11.63 21.76
C HIS A 148 17.87 10.23 21.15
N TYR A 149 16.68 9.65 21.34
CA TYR A 149 16.32 8.35 20.80
C TYR A 149 14.96 8.38 20.10
N VAL A 150 14.81 7.54 19.09
CA VAL A 150 13.59 7.33 18.32
C VAL A 150 13.07 5.92 18.65
N PRO A 151 11.92 5.80 19.34
CA PRO A 151 11.30 4.51 19.57
C PRO A 151 10.64 4.01 18.28
N VAL A 152 10.99 2.78 17.87
CA VAL A 152 10.33 2.10 16.75
C VAL A 152 9.44 0.99 17.29
N GLY A 153 8.18 1.00 16.90
CA GLY A 153 7.20 -0.02 17.29
C GLY A 153 7.39 -1.34 16.53
N ARG A 154 6.40 -2.24 16.66
CA ARG A 154 6.35 -3.55 15.95
C ARG A 154 6.47 -3.41 14.43
N GLN A 155 6.00 -2.28 13.91
CA GLN A 155 5.92 -1.92 12.50
C GLN A 155 7.28 -1.76 11.80
N GLY A 156 8.37 -1.57 12.54
CA GLY A 156 9.66 -1.22 11.94
C GLY A 156 9.71 0.22 11.43
N MET A 157 10.67 0.51 10.53
CA MET A 157 10.89 1.85 9.99
C MET A 157 9.78 2.21 9.00
N PHE A 158 8.98 3.23 9.34
CA PHE A 158 7.98 3.82 8.45
C PHE A 158 8.31 5.29 8.18
N SER A 159 7.58 5.92 7.26
CA SER A 159 7.83 7.30 6.80
C SER A 159 7.97 8.32 7.94
N GLY A 160 7.17 8.19 9.01
CA GLY A 160 7.26 9.08 10.17
C GLY A 160 8.46 8.83 11.08
N VAL A 161 9.02 7.61 11.15
CA VAL A 161 10.29 7.36 11.88
C VAL A 161 11.44 8.04 11.17
N VAL A 162 11.48 7.92 9.85
CA VAL A 162 12.47 8.58 8.98
C VAL A 162 12.40 10.09 9.15
N LEU A 163 11.19 10.66 9.09
CA LEU A 163 10.97 12.07 9.39
C LEU A 163 11.49 12.45 10.78
N ASN A 164 11.19 11.66 11.80
CA ASN A 164 11.67 11.95 13.15
C ASN A 164 13.20 11.89 13.24
N MET A 165 13.86 10.99 12.51
CA MET A 165 15.32 10.95 12.39
C MET A 165 15.85 12.24 11.74
N HIS A 166 15.23 12.71 10.65
CA HIS A 166 15.62 13.96 10.00
C HIS A 166 15.43 15.19 10.90
N LEU A 167 14.37 15.22 11.72
CA LEU A 167 14.15 16.29 12.71
C LEU A 167 15.25 16.30 13.78
N HIS A 168 15.67 15.13 14.27
CA HIS A 168 16.81 15.05 15.17
C HIS A 168 18.10 15.50 14.48
N TRP A 169 18.31 15.13 13.23
CA TRP A 169 19.51 15.49 12.46
C TRP A 169 19.64 16.97 12.11
N LYS A 170 18.55 17.73 12.19
CA LYS A 170 18.56 19.18 12.03
C LYS A 170 19.42 19.85 13.10
N ASN A 171 19.36 19.35 14.34
CA ASN A 171 20.02 19.98 15.50
C ASN A 171 21.10 19.08 16.13
N HIS A 172 21.16 17.81 15.76
CA HIS A 172 22.06 16.82 16.36
C HIS A 172 22.72 15.95 15.30
N GLU A 173 24.01 15.68 15.46
CA GLU A 173 24.75 14.84 14.51
C GLU A 173 24.39 13.35 14.57
N THR A 174 24.00 12.87 15.76
CA THR A 174 23.74 11.46 16.04
C THR A 174 22.35 11.25 16.63
N VAL A 175 21.75 10.11 16.28
CA VAL A 175 20.44 9.69 16.78
C VAL A 175 20.47 8.21 17.14
N LYS A 176 19.85 7.85 18.28
CA LYS A 176 19.62 6.44 18.65
C LYS A 176 18.28 5.99 18.08
N VAL A 177 18.22 4.79 17.52
CA VAL A 177 16.98 4.19 17.04
C VAL A 177 16.84 2.83 17.71
N VAL A 178 15.76 2.62 18.45
CA VAL A 178 15.48 1.33 19.08
C VAL A 178 14.50 0.58 18.20
N CYS A 179 14.93 -0.51 17.58
CA CYS A 179 14.05 -1.31 16.72
C CYS A 179 14.24 -2.81 16.91
N LYS A 180 13.15 -3.48 17.32
CA LYS A 180 13.13 -4.94 17.54
C LYS A 180 13.23 -5.78 16.26
N HIS A 181 12.81 -5.26 15.11
CA HIS A 181 12.64 -6.04 13.86
C HIS A 181 13.06 -5.26 12.60
N CYS A 182 14.23 -4.62 12.60
CA CYS A 182 14.69 -3.84 11.44
C CYS A 182 15.92 -4.45 10.77
N LYS A 183 15.88 -4.51 9.44
CA LYS A 183 17.10 -4.58 8.63
C LYS A 183 17.67 -3.16 8.55
N PRO A 184 18.90 -2.88 9.03
CA PRO A 184 19.47 -1.54 8.93
C PRO A 184 19.53 -1.12 7.46
N GLY A 185 18.74 -0.13 7.07
CA GLY A 185 18.50 0.22 5.67
C GLY A 185 18.63 1.72 5.39
N GLN A 186 19.75 2.08 4.75
CA GLN A 186 19.88 3.02 3.64
C GLN A 186 19.51 4.52 3.79
N GLN A 187 19.52 5.12 4.99
CA GLN A 187 19.32 6.59 5.10
C GLN A 187 20.38 7.35 5.90
N GLY A 188 21.34 6.65 6.50
CA GLY A 188 22.44 7.27 7.25
C GLY A 188 23.57 6.29 7.51
N ILE A 189 24.67 6.79 8.03
CA ILE A 189 25.84 5.97 8.35
C ILE A 189 25.59 5.29 9.70
N MET A 190 25.48 3.96 9.68
CA MET A 190 25.37 3.17 10.90
C MET A 190 26.75 3.08 11.56
N ILE A 191 26.87 3.56 12.80
CA ILE A 191 28.14 3.55 13.54
C ILE A 191 28.26 2.28 14.39
N ASP A 192 27.21 1.95 15.14
CA ASP A 192 27.26 0.91 16.17
C ASP A 192 25.89 0.21 16.33
N ILE A 193 25.95 -1.10 16.61
CA ILE A 193 24.80 -1.94 16.90
C ILE A 193 24.96 -2.44 18.34
N LYS A 194 24.05 -2.01 19.23
CA LYS A 194 24.02 -2.48 20.62
C LYS A 194 23.13 -3.72 20.73
N PRO A 195 23.41 -4.65 21.66
CA PRO A 195 22.64 -5.88 21.85
C PRO A 195 21.17 -5.63 22.25
N ASN A 196 20.86 -4.46 22.82
CA ASN A 196 19.50 -4.06 23.20
C ASN A 196 18.65 -3.60 22.00
N ASN A 197 18.94 -4.08 20.78
CA ASN A 197 18.27 -3.65 19.55
C ASN A 197 18.29 -2.13 19.33
N THR A 198 19.37 -1.48 19.78
CA THR A 198 19.58 -0.04 19.64
C THR A 198 20.67 0.23 18.61
N PHE A 199 20.35 1.03 17.62
CA PHE A 199 21.23 1.44 16.55
C PHE A 199 21.62 2.90 16.74
N ILE A 200 22.90 3.21 16.52
CA ILE A 200 23.38 4.59 16.52
C ILE A 200 23.63 4.99 15.07
N PHE A 201 22.89 5.99 14.60
CA PHE A 201 23.06 6.54 13.26
C PHE A 201 23.71 7.93 13.30
N TYR A 202 24.60 8.16 12.34
CA TYR A 202 25.17 9.45 12.02
C TYR A 202 24.60 9.96 10.69
N ARG A 203 24.29 11.25 10.66
CA ARG A 203 23.68 11.90 9.50
C ARG A 203 24.63 11.98 8.27
N GLY A 204 25.95 12.09 8.49
CA GLY A 204 26.95 12.44 7.47
C GLY A 204 27.44 13.89 7.58
N LYS A 205 28.66 14.21 7.12
CA LYS A 205 29.16 15.59 7.05
C LYS A 205 28.36 16.39 6.02
N ASN A 206 27.99 15.76 4.91
CA ASN A 206 27.23 16.35 3.79
C ASN A 206 25.71 16.17 3.87
N TYR A 207 25.16 15.99 5.07
CA TYR A 207 23.72 15.81 5.23
C TYR A 207 22.95 17.07 4.82
N VAL A 208 22.10 16.95 3.80
CA VAL A 208 21.15 17.98 3.37
C VAL A 208 19.73 17.47 3.64
N GLN A 209 18.90 18.28 4.27
CA GLN A 209 17.48 17.96 4.45
C GLN A 209 16.82 17.84 3.07
N SER A 210 16.19 16.70 2.79
CA SER A 210 15.39 16.52 1.57
C SER A 210 14.25 17.55 1.54
N GLU A 211 14.02 18.18 0.40
CA GLU A 211 12.89 19.09 0.17
C GLU A 211 11.54 18.38 0.40
N VAL A 212 11.46 17.13 -0.05
CA VAL A 212 10.32 16.26 0.25
C VAL A 212 10.59 15.57 1.58
N MET A 213 9.85 15.99 2.60
CA MET A 213 9.99 15.57 3.99
C MET A 213 9.82 14.05 4.20
N SER A 214 9.07 13.40 3.32
CA SER A 214 8.84 11.96 3.30
C SER A 214 9.15 11.43 1.91
N LEU A 215 10.00 10.41 1.80
CA LEU A 215 10.21 9.76 0.51
C LEU A 215 8.86 9.22 -0.01
N PRO A 216 8.46 9.53 -1.26
CA PRO A 216 7.16 9.16 -1.80
C PRO A 216 6.92 7.64 -1.85
N ASN A 217 7.99 6.84 -1.84
CA ASN A 217 7.91 5.38 -1.86
C ASN A 217 7.83 4.73 -0.46
N THR A 218 7.73 5.52 0.61
CA THR A 218 7.71 4.96 1.97
C THR A 218 6.29 4.60 2.38
N LEU A 219 6.11 3.35 2.85
CA LEU A 219 4.84 2.84 3.37
C LEU A 219 4.25 3.77 4.45
N SER A 220 2.93 3.93 4.39
CA SER A 220 2.19 4.63 5.44
C SER A 220 2.18 3.84 6.75
N LYS A 221 1.76 4.49 7.85
CA LYS A 221 1.67 3.87 9.17
C LYS A 221 0.67 2.69 9.22
N ALA A 222 -0.37 2.68 8.40
CA ALA A 222 -1.27 1.52 8.38
C ALA A 222 -0.66 0.37 7.59
N GLU A 223 -0.13 0.66 6.39
CA GLU A 223 0.38 -0.35 5.47
C GLU A 223 1.61 -1.07 6.02
N ALA A 224 2.57 -0.35 6.63
CA ALA A 224 3.72 -1.02 7.21
C ALA A 224 3.33 -1.91 8.41
N LEU A 225 2.24 -1.61 9.13
CA LEU A 225 1.73 -2.48 10.19
C LEU A 225 1.15 -3.76 9.60
N GLU A 226 0.31 -3.65 8.57
CA GLU A 226 -0.27 -4.80 7.84
C GLU A 226 0.81 -5.68 7.19
N HIS A 227 1.85 -5.07 6.63
CA HIS A 227 3.00 -5.81 6.11
C HIS A 227 3.72 -6.58 7.22
N THR A 228 3.88 -5.99 8.40
CA THR A 228 4.51 -6.68 9.53
C THR A 228 3.63 -7.76 10.14
N SER A 229 2.31 -7.58 10.24
CA SER A 229 1.41 -8.64 10.74
C SER A 229 1.44 -9.84 9.81
N TYR A 230 1.32 -9.61 8.50
CA TYR A 230 1.43 -10.68 7.49
C TYR A 230 2.79 -11.39 7.56
N PHE A 231 3.88 -10.65 7.76
CA PHE A 231 5.21 -11.24 7.91
C PHE A 231 5.35 -12.07 9.19
N ILE A 232 4.78 -11.61 10.31
CA ILE A 232 4.77 -12.35 11.58
C ILE A 232 3.96 -13.64 11.44
N GLU A 233 2.74 -13.58 10.90
CA GLU A 233 1.88 -14.76 10.66
C GLU A 233 2.59 -15.81 9.79
N ARG A 234 3.33 -15.35 8.77
CA ARG A 234 4.14 -16.23 7.93
C ARG A 234 5.26 -16.91 8.70
N LEU A 235 6.01 -16.17 9.51
CA LEU A 235 7.11 -16.73 10.31
C LEU A 235 6.62 -17.69 11.39
N GLU A 236 5.50 -17.38 12.04
CA GLU A 236 4.85 -18.27 13.01
C GLU A 236 4.47 -19.61 12.35
N LYS A 237 3.94 -19.55 11.12
CA LYS A 237 3.64 -20.75 10.34
C LYS A 237 4.90 -21.54 9.95
N GLU A 238 5.96 -20.87 9.48
CA GLU A 238 7.23 -21.53 9.13
C GLU A 238 7.88 -22.20 10.37
N LEU A 239 7.75 -21.59 11.55
CA LEU A 239 8.24 -22.13 12.82
C LEU A 239 7.45 -23.36 13.26
N GLU A 240 6.13 -23.35 13.12
CA GLU A 240 5.26 -24.50 13.38
C GLU A 240 5.58 -25.68 12.45
N GLU A 241 5.77 -25.42 11.16
CA GLU A 241 6.22 -26.43 10.18
C GLU A 241 7.59 -27.02 10.56
N TYR A 242 8.52 -26.19 11.04
CA TYR A 242 9.83 -26.65 11.52
C TYR A 242 9.71 -27.53 12.78
N HIS A 243 8.86 -27.18 13.74
CA HIS A 243 8.60 -28.02 14.92
C HIS A 243 7.99 -29.38 14.54
N GLN A 244 7.04 -29.39 13.60
CA GLN A 244 6.48 -30.63 13.07
C GLN A 244 7.53 -31.50 12.38
N HIS A 245 8.46 -30.89 11.65
CA HIS A 245 9.60 -31.58 11.06
C HIS A 245 10.50 -32.19 12.13
N LEU A 246 10.92 -31.43 13.16
CA LEU A 246 11.72 -31.94 14.27
C LEU A 246 11.05 -33.10 15.02
N ALA A 247 9.73 -33.03 15.23
CA ALA A 247 8.97 -34.10 15.88
C ALA A 247 9.01 -35.41 15.07
N LYS A 248 8.89 -35.33 13.73
CA LYS A 248 9.03 -36.49 12.84
C LYS A 248 10.43 -37.09 12.89
N PHE A 249 11.46 -36.24 12.90
CA PHE A 249 12.87 -36.70 13.00
C PHE A 249 13.18 -37.37 14.33
N LYS A 250 12.64 -36.85 15.45
CA LYS A 250 12.80 -37.50 16.76
C LYS A 250 12.13 -38.86 16.80
N LYS A 251 10.89 -38.96 16.31
CA LYS A 251 10.18 -40.24 16.21
C LYS A 251 10.94 -41.26 15.37
N GLY A 252 11.44 -40.87 14.20
CA GLY A 252 12.23 -41.75 13.35
C GLY A 252 13.53 -42.25 14.00
N LYS A 253 14.21 -41.42 14.81
CA LYS A 253 15.39 -41.85 15.57
C LYS A 253 15.05 -42.85 16.69
N GLU A 254 13.95 -42.62 17.40
CA GLU A 254 13.47 -43.54 18.44
C GLU A 254 13.06 -44.90 17.87
N ASP A 255 12.44 -44.92 16.69
CA ASP A 255 12.09 -46.15 15.98
C ASP A 255 13.36 -46.93 15.56
N THR A 256 14.38 -46.25 14.99
CA THR A 256 15.65 -46.90 14.59
C THR A 256 16.49 -47.42 15.76
N GLY A 257 16.38 -46.81 16.96
CA GLY A 257 17.11 -47.26 18.14
C GLY A 257 16.50 -48.50 18.82
N LYS A 258 15.22 -48.78 18.58
CA LYS A 258 14.53 -49.96 19.10
C LYS A 258 14.83 -51.22 18.28
N ASP A 259 15.08 -51.08 16.98
CA ASP A 259 15.40 -52.23 16.12
C ASP A 259 16.84 -52.75 16.30
N THR A 260 17.70 -52.03 17.01
CA THR A 260 19.10 -52.44 17.29
C THR A 260 19.30 -53.13 18.65
N THR A 261 18.24 -53.52 19.36
CA THR A 261 18.33 -54.34 20.60
C THR A 261 17.59 -55.65 20.41
#